data_AF-A0A6C0AUW2-F1
#
_entry.id   AF-A0A6C0AUW2-F1
#
_cell.length_a   1.000
_cell.length_b   1.000
_cell.length_c   1.000
_cell.angle_alpha   90.00
_cell.angle_beta   90.00
_cell.angle_gamma   90.00
#
_symmetry.space_group_name_H-M   'P 1'
#
loop_
_entity.id
_entity.type
_entity.pdbx_description
1 polymer ?
#
loop_
_entity_poly.entity_id
_entity_poly.type
_entity_poly.pdbx_seq_one_letter_code
_entity_poly.pdbx_strand_id
1 'polypeptide(L)'
;MQADSQSMHTLREQHVPRTDRMEWRFNMQEVRWQRAPCADDSAQLFNVGDVLRGCLEGDAAHVAMTLVWFNSQCREFDIFGNSVFDAVRDGMLLACQRDYVDVVRALLDVDGVLAVDVHYRDDFYFAEACNAGSARVVRELLSLRGGREIPVARDNYACFRRACRFRHVAVVREFLALPLHRRPLPELQALHAAVCGDALRAWTHTVHDCRHKLPWNGLHPAVHHELARDVRATLHAARRWCVAYKRRGAA
;
A
#
# COMPACT_ATOMS: atom_id res chain seq x y z
N MET A 1 19.28 -46.19 58.55
CA MET A 1 20.00 -46.69 57.37
C MET A 1 19.07 -47.62 56.61
N GLN A 2 18.69 -47.22 55.39
CA GLN A 2 18.25 -48.00 54.20
C GLN A 2 16.98 -48.89 54.32
N ALA A 3 15.83 -48.50 53.74
CA ALA A 3 15.35 -48.58 52.32
C ALA A 3 14.46 -49.84 52.12
N ASP A 4 13.12 -49.69 52.10
CA ASP A 4 12.19 -49.57 50.92
C ASP A 4 11.86 -50.91 50.24
N SER A 5 10.65 -51.49 50.33
CA SER A 5 9.32 -51.16 49.75
C SER A 5 9.07 -51.75 48.34
N GLN A 6 8.08 -52.67 48.22
CA GLN A 6 7.38 -53.20 47.01
C GLN A 6 6.45 -54.36 47.48
N SER A 7 5.19 -54.59 47.08
CA SER A 7 4.43 -54.28 45.86
C SER A 7 2.91 -54.35 46.10
N MET A 8 2.14 -53.52 45.39
CA MET A 8 0.69 -53.62 45.19
C MET A 8 0.35 -54.50 43.97
N HIS A 9 -0.79 -55.20 44.03
CA HIS A 9 -1.54 -55.66 42.84
C HIS A 9 -2.92 -55.00 42.84
N THR A 10 -3.23 -54.18 41.85
CA THR A 10 -4.60 -53.84 41.41
C THR A 10 -4.62 -53.51 39.92
N LEU A 11 -5.61 -54.13 39.25
CA LEU A 11 -6.41 -53.69 38.08
C LEU A 11 -5.72 -53.05 36.85
N ARG A 12 -5.97 -53.71 35.70
CA ARG A 12 -5.74 -53.24 34.33
C ARG A 12 -6.54 -51.97 34.04
N GLU A 13 -5.86 -50.88 33.73
CA GLU A 13 -6.34 -49.81 32.84
C GLU A 13 -5.21 -49.37 31.91
N GLN A 14 -5.56 -49.21 30.63
CA GLN A 14 -4.66 -48.93 29.52
C GLN A 14 -4.10 -47.51 29.60
N HIS A 15 -2.77 -47.38 29.63
CA HIS A 15 -2.07 -46.11 29.54
C HIS A 15 -1.92 -45.64 28.08
N VAL A 16 -2.41 -44.43 27.80
CA VAL A 16 -2.13 -43.64 26.60
C VAL A 16 -0.68 -43.12 26.68
N PRO A 17 0.19 -43.28 25.66
CA PRO A 17 1.48 -42.61 25.68
C PRO A 17 1.32 -41.14 25.29
N ARG A 18 1.77 -40.27 26.19
CA ARG A 18 2.01 -38.85 25.95
C ARG A 18 3.39 -38.67 25.31
N THR A 19 3.42 -37.74 24.36
CA THR A 19 4.55 -36.99 23.78
C THR A 19 5.56 -37.75 22.93
N ASP A 20 5.51 -37.49 21.62
CA ASP A 20 6.72 -37.18 20.87
C ASP A 20 6.58 -35.79 20.23
N ARG A 21 7.60 -34.99 20.51
CA ARG A 21 7.83 -33.60 20.15
C ARG A 21 8.02 -33.54 18.62
N MET A 22 7.07 -32.99 17.87
CA MET A 22 7.33 -32.64 16.47
C MET A 22 7.94 -31.25 16.40
N GLU A 23 9.26 -31.20 16.19
CA GLU A 23 9.98 -29.99 15.80
C GLU A 23 9.59 -29.63 14.36
N TRP A 24 8.87 -28.51 14.19
CA TRP A 24 8.54 -27.98 12.86
C TRP A 24 9.55 -26.89 12.50
N ARG A 25 10.32 -27.13 11.42
CA ARG A 25 11.25 -26.15 10.85
C ARG A 25 10.51 -25.32 9.80
N PHE A 26 10.49 -24.00 10.01
CA PHE A 26 9.95 -23.00 9.09
C PHE A 26 10.77 -22.98 7.78
N ASN A 27 10.13 -23.24 6.63
CA ASN A 27 10.71 -23.05 5.30
C ASN A 27 9.84 -22.09 4.49
N MET A 28 10.42 -20.95 4.11
CA MET A 28 9.75 -19.82 3.46
C MET A 28 9.40 -20.07 1.98
N GLN A 29 9.71 -21.25 1.42
CA GLN A 29 9.62 -21.53 -0.02
C GLN A 29 8.43 -22.40 -0.46
N GLU A 30 7.69 -23.05 0.45
CA GLU A 30 6.52 -23.88 0.08
C GLU A 30 5.29 -23.52 0.91
N VAL A 31 4.54 -22.51 0.46
CA VAL A 31 3.23 -22.18 1.03
C VAL A 31 2.20 -23.22 0.55
N ARG A 32 2.20 -24.43 1.12
CA ARG A 32 1.12 -25.41 0.93
C ARG A 32 0.27 -25.49 2.21
N TRP A 33 -0.87 -24.81 2.18
CA TRP A 33 -1.93 -24.96 3.18
C TRP A 33 -2.76 -26.21 2.83
N GLN A 34 -2.72 -27.24 3.69
CA GLN A 34 -3.59 -28.41 3.52
C GLN A 34 -4.99 -28.10 4.10
N ARG A 35 -6.03 -28.39 3.30
CA ARG A 35 -7.45 -28.21 3.64
C ARG A 35 -7.85 -29.10 4.82
N ALA A 36 -8.56 -28.53 5.80
CA ALA A 36 -9.36 -29.32 6.73
C ALA A 36 -10.71 -29.70 6.05
N PRO A 37 -11.19 -30.95 6.17
CA PRO A 37 -12.45 -31.35 5.57
C PRO A 37 -13.63 -30.89 6.43
N CYS A 38 -14.54 -30.09 5.86
CA CYS A 38 -15.90 -29.95 6.39
C CYS A 38 -16.85 -30.85 5.58
N ALA A 39 -17.95 -31.28 6.20
CA ALA A 39 -18.82 -32.36 5.73
C ALA A 39 -19.74 -32.03 4.53
N ASP A 40 -19.37 -31.09 3.65
CA ASP A 40 -20.10 -30.81 2.40
C ASP A 40 -19.10 -30.55 1.26
N ASP A 41 -18.81 -31.61 0.50
CA ASP A 41 -17.75 -31.73 -0.51
C ASP A 41 -17.95 -30.87 -1.79
N SER A 42 -18.76 -29.81 -1.76
CA SER A 42 -19.03 -28.96 -2.93
C SER A 42 -18.84 -27.45 -2.71
N ALA A 43 -18.60 -26.99 -1.48
CA ALA A 43 -18.29 -25.58 -1.20
C ALA A 43 -16.78 -25.42 -0.98
N GLN A 44 -16.09 -24.70 -1.87
CA GLN A 44 -14.75 -24.21 -1.59
C GLN A 44 -14.83 -23.25 -0.40
N LEU A 45 -14.59 -23.74 0.82
CA LEU A 45 -14.51 -22.89 2.01
C LEU A 45 -13.24 -22.04 1.92
N PHE A 46 -13.42 -20.72 1.94
CA PHE A 46 -12.31 -19.78 2.10
C PHE A 46 -11.85 -19.79 3.56
N ASN A 47 -10.54 -19.79 3.78
CA ASN A 47 -9.94 -19.58 5.11
C ASN A 47 -9.26 -18.21 5.21
N VAL A 48 -8.90 -17.81 6.44
CA VAL A 48 -8.23 -16.53 6.73
C VAL A 48 -6.93 -16.37 5.91
N GLY A 49 -6.21 -17.47 5.67
CA GLY A 49 -4.99 -17.49 4.86
C GLY A 49 -5.21 -17.23 3.37
N ASP A 50 -6.41 -17.46 2.83
CA ASP A 50 -6.73 -17.19 1.43
C ASP A 50 -6.81 -15.68 1.15
N VAL A 51 -7.28 -14.89 2.12
CA VAL A 51 -7.25 -13.41 2.06
C VAL A 51 -5.79 -12.92 1.94
N LEU A 52 -4.92 -13.43 2.81
CA LEU A 52 -3.49 -13.08 2.78
C LEU A 52 -2.81 -13.54 1.49
N ARG A 53 -3.15 -14.72 0.97
CA ARG A 53 -2.62 -15.23 -0.29
C ARG A 53 -3.02 -14.32 -1.46
N GLY A 54 -4.29 -13.94 -1.56
CA GLY A 54 -4.75 -13.00 -2.57
C GLY A 54 -3.99 -11.67 -2.51
N CYS A 55 -3.78 -11.13 -1.30
CA CYS A 55 -2.98 -9.92 -1.11
C CYS A 55 -1.50 -10.11 -1.49
N LEU A 56 -0.92 -11.28 -1.22
CA LEU A 56 0.46 -11.62 -1.58
C LEU A 56 0.67 -11.72 -3.09
N GLU A 57 -0.31 -12.27 -3.78
CA GLU A 57 -0.29 -12.48 -5.23
C GLU A 57 -0.73 -11.24 -6.01
N GLY A 58 -1.36 -10.28 -5.33
CA GLY A 58 -1.95 -9.11 -5.98
C GLY A 58 -3.30 -9.40 -6.64
N ASP A 59 -3.93 -10.52 -6.31
CA ASP A 59 -5.22 -10.94 -6.88
C ASP A 59 -6.39 -10.25 -6.14
N ALA A 60 -6.70 -9.04 -6.61
CA ALA A 60 -7.79 -8.23 -6.07
C ALA A 60 -9.17 -8.92 -6.18
N ALA A 61 -9.39 -9.76 -7.20
CA ALA A 61 -10.65 -10.46 -7.38
C ALA A 61 -10.82 -11.56 -6.33
N HIS A 62 -9.75 -12.31 -6.05
CA HIS A 62 -9.73 -13.30 -4.98
C HIS A 62 -9.91 -12.66 -3.60
N VAL A 63 -9.25 -11.52 -3.34
CA VAL A 63 -9.42 -10.74 -2.11
C VAL A 63 -10.86 -10.24 -1.94
N ALA A 64 -11.45 -9.65 -2.98
CA ALA A 64 -12.83 -9.18 -2.90
C ALA A 64 -13.82 -10.33 -2.64
N MET A 65 -13.67 -11.45 -3.35
CA MET A 65 -14.53 -12.62 -3.21
C MET A 65 -14.42 -13.25 -1.81
N THR A 66 -13.20 -13.42 -1.28
CA THR A 66 -12.99 -13.95 0.07
C THR A 66 -13.61 -13.05 1.14
N LEU A 67 -13.44 -11.72 1.03
CA LEU A 67 -13.98 -10.77 2.01
C LEU A 67 -15.50 -10.66 1.97
N VAL A 68 -16.13 -10.70 0.79
CA VAL A 68 -17.59 -10.79 0.66
C VAL A 68 -18.12 -12.06 1.34
N TRP A 69 -17.45 -13.19 1.14
CA TRP A 69 -17.82 -14.45 1.78
C TRP A 69 -17.75 -14.32 3.31
N PHE A 70 -16.63 -13.82 3.86
CA PHE A 70 -16.50 -13.60 5.31
C PHE A 70 -17.53 -12.62 5.88
N ASN A 71 -17.84 -11.52 5.17
CA ASN A 71 -18.89 -10.57 5.57
C ASN A 71 -20.28 -11.24 5.65
N SER A 72 -20.55 -12.22 4.78
CA SER A 72 -21.83 -12.95 4.78
C SER A 72 -21.94 -14.05 5.85
N GLN A 73 -20.81 -14.56 6.36
CA GLN A 73 -20.74 -15.72 7.25
C GLN A 73 -20.30 -15.39 8.69
N CYS A 74 -20.39 -14.12 9.11
CA CYS A 74 -19.83 -13.66 10.39
C CYS A 74 -20.43 -14.36 11.63
N ARG A 75 -19.78 -15.40 12.16
CA ARG A 75 -19.62 -15.67 13.61
C ARG A 75 -18.40 -16.49 14.05
N GLU A 76 -17.59 -17.09 13.18
CA GLU A 76 -16.53 -17.99 13.65
C GLU A 76 -15.13 -17.39 13.62
N PHE A 77 -14.49 -17.44 14.80
CA PHE A 77 -13.06 -17.34 15.00
C PHE A 77 -12.37 -18.54 14.33
N ASP A 78 -11.23 -18.34 13.67
CA ASP A 78 -10.36 -19.45 13.30
C ASP A 78 -9.77 -20.09 14.57
N ILE A 79 -9.60 -21.41 14.55
CA ILE A 79 -9.20 -22.33 15.62
C ILE A 79 -7.81 -21.96 16.20
N PHE A 80 -7.03 -21.15 15.49
CA PHE A 80 -5.68 -20.72 15.83
C PHE A 80 -5.58 -19.28 16.39
N GLY A 81 -6.69 -18.57 16.59
CA GLY A 81 -6.66 -17.21 17.14
C GLY A 81 -6.12 -16.13 16.19
N ASN A 82 -5.88 -16.46 14.92
CA ASN A 82 -5.61 -15.47 13.88
C ASN A 82 -6.95 -14.95 13.34
N SER A 83 -7.19 -13.65 13.50
CA SER A 83 -8.45 -13.06 13.07
C SER A 83 -8.39 -12.67 11.58
N VAL A 84 -9.54 -12.76 10.90
CA VAL A 84 -9.69 -12.20 9.55
C VAL A 84 -9.34 -10.70 9.51
N PHE A 85 -9.47 -10.00 10.65
CA PHE A 85 -9.06 -8.60 10.79
C PHE A 85 -7.53 -8.43 10.70
N ASP A 86 -6.75 -9.33 11.30
CA ASP A 86 -5.30 -9.31 11.18
C ASP A 86 -4.88 -9.59 9.73
N ALA A 87 -5.54 -10.55 9.06
CA ALA A 87 -5.31 -10.83 7.64
C ALA A 87 -5.62 -9.62 6.73
N VAL A 88 -6.71 -8.91 6.99
CA VAL A 88 -7.09 -7.70 6.26
C VAL A 88 -6.07 -6.59 6.51
N ARG A 89 -5.65 -6.36 7.76
CA ARG A 89 -4.63 -5.36 8.10
C ARG A 89 -3.29 -5.66 7.43
N ASP A 90 -2.82 -6.89 7.58
CA ASP A 90 -1.51 -7.30 7.07
C ASP A 90 -1.53 -7.34 5.53
N GLY A 91 -2.66 -7.73 4.94
CA GLY A 91 -2.92 -7.63 3.51
C GLY A 91 -2.91 -6.19 3.00
N MET A 92 -3.55 -5.26 3.71
CA MET A 92 -3.53 -3.82 3.39
C MET A 92 -2.11 -3.26 3.46
N LEU A 93 -1.35 -3.60 4.51
CA LEU A 93 0.04 -3.18 4.66
C LEU A 93 0.89 -3.70 3.49
N LEU A 94 0.74 -4.97 3.13
CA LEU A 94 1.47 -5.58 2.03
C LEU A 94 1.12 -4.92 0.69
N ALA A 95 -0.16 -4.67 0.44
CA ALA A 95 -0.61 -4.01 -0.76
C ALA A 95 -0.05 -2.57 -0.87
N CYS A 96 0.01 -1.86 0.25
CA CYS A 96 0.67 -0.56 0.35
C CYS A 96 2.18 -0.64 0.07
N GLN A 97 2.87 -1.68 0.52
CA GLN A 97 4.31 -1.83 0.29
C GLN A 97 4.68 -2.28 -1.12
N ARG A 98 3.78 -3.02 -1.79
CA ARG A 98 4.00 -3.56 -3.15
C ARG A 98 3.35 -2.75 -4.29
N ASP A 99 2.72 -1.62 -3.96
CA ASP A 99 1.97 -0.78 -4.91
C ASP A 99 0.81 -1.53 -5.60
N TYR A 100 0.21 -2.50 -4.90
CA TYR A 100 -0.96 -3.26 -5.39
C TYR A 100 -2.25 -2.45 -5.22
N VAL A 101 -2.40 -1.45 -6.09
CA VAL A 101 -3.51 -0.50 -6.04
C VAL A 101 -4.89 -1.17 -6.16
N ASP A 102 -4.99 -2.24 -6.95
CA ASP A 102 -6.27 -2.94 -7.18
C ASP A 102 -6.68 -3.73 -5.93
N VAL A 103 -5.71 -4.29 -5.20
CA VAL A 103 -5.94 -4.92 -3.89
C VAL A 103 -6.33 -3.86 -2.86
N VAL A 104 -5.65 -2.71 -2.82
CA VAL A 104 -6.02 -1.60 -1.94
C VAL A 104 -7.46 -1.16 -2.19
N ARG A 105 -7.87 -1.00 -3.45
CA ARG A 105 -9.27 -0.67 -3.79
C ARG A 105 -10.24 -1.74 -3.30
N ALA A 106 -9.96 -3.02 -3.59
CA ALA A 106 -10.79 -4.13 -3.12
C ALA A 106 -10.94 -4.14 -1.59
N LEU A 107 -9.87 -3.84 -0.84
CA LEU A 107 -9.89 -3.75 0.62
C LEU A 107 -10.64 -2.50 1.12
N LEU A 108 -10.56 -1.37 0.41
CA LEU A 108 -11.23 -0.12 0.78
C LEU A 108 -12.74 -0.11 0.45
N ASP A 109 -13.17 -0.94 -0.49
CA ASP A 109 -14.56 -1.14 -0.92
C ASP A 109 -15.35 -2.08 0.00
N VAL A 110 -14.67 -2.73 0.95
CA VAL A 110 -15.32 -3.61 1.93
C VAL A 110 -15.97 -2.78 3.03
N ASP A 111 -17.26 -3.02 3.23
CA ASP A 111 -18.08 -2.41 4.28
C ASP A 111 -18.30 -3.35 5.47
N GLY A 112 -18.92 -2.83 6.53
CA GLY A 112 -19.33 -3.62 7.69
C GLY A 112 -18.20 -3.85 8.69
N VAL A 113 -18.13 -5.05 9.27
CA VAL A 113 -17.16 -5.35 10.32
C VAL A 113 -15.73 -5.39 9.80
N LEU A 114 -15.52 -5.79 8.54
CA LEU A 114 -14.20 -5.86 7.91
C LEU A 114 -13.74 -4.54 7.27
N ALA A 115 -14.51 -3.47 7.44
CA ALA A 115 -14.18 -2.18 6.84
C ALA A 115 -12.81 -1.68 7.33
N VAL A 116 -11.95 -1.34 6.38
CA VAL A 116 -10.59 -0.87 6.68
C VAL A 116 -10.63 0.57 7.19
N ASP A 117 -10.23 0.74 8.45
CA ASP A 117 -9.90 2.05 9.02
C ASP A 117 -8.59 2.56 8.42
N VAL A 118 -8.70 3.53 7.50
CA VAL A 118 -7.55 4.16 6.84
C VAL A 118 -6.69 5.01 7.79
N HIS A 119 -7.25 5.40 8.93
CA HIS A 119 -6.57 6.19 9.96
C HIS A 119 -5.90 5.33 11.03
N TYR A 120 -5.88 4.00 10.86
CA TYR A 120 -5.25 3.05 11.77
C TYR A 120 -3.83 3.50 12.15
N ARG A 121 -3.57 3.59 13.47
CA ARG A 121 -2.29 4.03 14.07
C ARG A 121 -1.70 5.28 13.41
N ASP A 122 -2.50 6.33 13.33
CA ASP A 122 -2.11 7.63 12.76
C ASP A 122 -1.72 7.53 11.28
N ASP A 123 -2.63 7.03 10.46
CA ASP A 123 -2.45 6.91 9.00
C ASP A 123 -1.29 5.98 8.62
N PHE A 124 -1.06 4.92 9.40
CA PHE A 124 0.08 4.02 9.26
C PHE A 124 0.22 3.44 7.85
N TYR A 125 -0.87 3.01 7.23
CA TYR A 125 -0.85 2.49 5.85
C TYR A 125 -0.36 3.52 4.83
N PHE A 126 -0.73 4.78 5.01
CA PHE A 126 -0.30 5.88 4.15
C PHE A 126 1.18 6.19 4.33
N ALA A 127 1.65 6.21 5.58
CA ALA A 127 3.06 6.39 5.89
C ALA A 127 3.91 5.27 5.25
N GLU A 128 3.48 4.02 5.35
CA GLU A 128 4.17 2.88 4.75
C GLU A 128 4.16 2.91 3.23
N ALA A 129 3.05 3.26 2.58
CA ALA A 129 3.00 3.47 1.13
C ALA A 129 3.98 4.58 0.68
N CYS A 130 4.07 5.68 1.44
CA CYS A 130 5.04 6.75 1.18
C CYS A 130 6.49 6.30 1.39
N ASN A 131 6.76 5.45 2.37
CA ASN A 131 8.09 4.91 2.68
C ASN A 131 8.57 3.92 1.61
N ALA A 132 7.65 3.08 1.12
CA ALA A 132 7.90 2.09 0.08
C ALA A 132 8.02 2.71 -1.33
N GLY A 133 7.51 3.93 -1.53
CA GLY A 133 7.52 4.59 -2.84
C GLY A 133 6.33 4.21 -3.73
N SER A 134 5.28 3.62 -3.15
CA SER A 134 4.08 3.10 -3.83
C SER A 134 3.15 4.22 -4.30
N ALA A 135 3.54 4.86 -5.41
CA ALA A 135 2.88 6.09 -5.89
C ALA A 135 1.42 5.89 -6.31
N ARG A 136 1.04 4.72 -6.86
CA ARG A 136 -0.35 4.46 -7.25
C ARG A 136 -1.22 4.34 -6.01
N VAL A 137 -0.75 3.60 -5.00
CA VAL A 137 -1.46 3.49 -3.72
C VAL A 137 -1.54 4.84 -3.02
N VAL A 138 -0.45 5.61 -2.95
CA VAL A 138 -0.46 6.97 -2.37
C VAL A 138 -1.50 7.85 -3.06
N ARG A 139 -1.61 7.81 -4.39
CA ARG A 139 -2.62 8.56 -5.13
C ARG A 139 -4.04 8.16 -4.74
N GLU A 140 -4.33 6.85 -4.66
CA GLU A 140 -5.66 6.39 -4.25
C GLU A 140 -6.00 6.84 -2.83
N LEU A 141 -5.07 6.67 -1.90
CA LEU A 141 -5.24 7.08 -0.51
C LEU A 141 -5.43 8.61 -0.39
N LEU A 142 -4.74 9.42 -1.19
CA LEU A 142 -4.93 10.88 -1.23
C LEU A 142 -6.25 11.33 -1.87
N SER A 143 -6.85 10.46 -2.70
CA SER A 143 -8.14 10.71 -3.36
C SER A 143 -9.32 10.57 -2.41
N LEU A 144 -9.16 9.88 -1.28
CA LEU A 144 -10.17 9.73 -0.24
C LEU A 144 -10.60 11.11 0.31
N ARG A 145 -11.90 11.21 0.66
CA ARG A 145 -12.59 12.43 1.11
C ARG A 145 -13.45 12.15 2.33
N GLY A 146 -13.88 13.21 3.01
CA GLY A 146 -14.76 13.11 4.18
C GLY A 146 -14.06 12.46 5.36
N GLY A 147 -14.74 11.56 6.07
CA GLY A 147 -14.19 10.88 7.26
C GLY A 147 -13.01 9.92 7.00
N ARG A 148 -12.60 9.72 5.74
CA ARG A 148 -11.44 8.93 5.33
C ARG A 148 -10.32 9.80 4.72
N GLU A 149 -10.46 11.12 4.77
CA GLU A 149 -9.49 12.04 4.17
C GLU A 149 -8.17 12.09 4.96
N ILE A 150 -7.07 11.83 4.26
CA ILE A 150 -5.75 11.77 4.90
C ILE A 150 -5.18 13.17 5.16
N PRO A 151 -4.77 13.49 6.41
CA PRO A 151 -4.13 14.73 6.77
C PRO A 151 -2.65 14.74 6.39
N VAL A 152 -2.35 15.11 5.15
CA VAL A 152 -0.97 15.15 4.59
C VAL A 152 0.03 16.03 5.35
N ALA A 153 -0.45 17.01 6.12
CA ALA A 153 0.38 17.92 6.91
C ALA A 153 0.79 17.33 8.29
N ARG A 154 0.31 16.13 8.64
CA ARG A 154 0.65 15.45 9.90
C ARG A 154 2.17 15.36 10.09
N ASP A 155 2.60 15.56 11.33
CA ASP A 155 4.01 15.52 11.75
C ASP A 155 4.93 16.37 10.87
N ASN A 156 4.46 17.58 10.51
CA ASN A 156 5.17 18.49 9.63
C ASN A 156 5.54 17.84 8.29
N TYR A 157 4.54 17.27 7.61
CA TYR A 157 4.68 16.59 6.33
C TYR A 157 5.72 15.44 6.36
N ALA A 158 5.72 14.63 7.43
CA ALA A 158 6.70 13.56 7.60
C ALA A 158 6.77 12.59 6.41
N CYS A 159 5.62 12.26 5.81
CA CYS A 159 5.53 11.40 4.63
C CYS A 159 6.21 12.02 3.41
N PHE A 160 5.94 13.30 3.12
CA PHE A 160 6.60 14.03 2.03
C PHE A 160 8.10 14.13 2.23
N ARG A 161 8.54 14.47 3.46
CA ARG A 161 9.97 14.52 3.82
C ARG A 161 10.66 13.19 3.61
N ARG A 162 10.01 12.08 4.01
CA ARG A 162 10.58 10.74 3.86
C ARG A 162 10.64 10.32 2.39
N ALA A 163 9.59 10.60 1.61
CA ALA A 163 9.59 10.41 0.16
C ALA A 163 10.70 11.22 -0.53
N CYS A 164 10.93 12.47 -0.12
CA CYS A 164 12.04 13.29 -0.63
C CYS A 164 13.40 12.69 -0.25
N ARG A 165 13.58 12.27 1.01
CA ARG A 165 14.83 11.67 1.51
C ARG A 165 15.21 10.39 0.75
N PHE A 166 14.24 9.54 0.44
CA PHE A 166 14.46 8.31 -0.33
C PHE A 166 14.38 8.52 -1.84
N ARG A 167 14.18 9.75 -2.32
CA ARG A 167 14.01 10.11 -3.73
C ARG A 167 12.90 9.30 -4.43
N HIS A 168 11.78 9.10 -3.73
CA HIS A 168 10.56 8.54 -4.31
C HIS A 168 9.84 9.59 -5.16
N VAL A 169 10.45 9.92 -6.30
CA VAL A 169 10.05 11.00 -7.21
C VAL A 169 8.58 10.90 -7.63
N ALA A 170 8.08 9.68 -7.87
CA ALA A 170 6.68 9.45 -8.23
C ALA A 170 5.72 9.82 -7.09
N VAL A 171 6.06 9.49 -5.82
CA VAL A 171 5.28 9.87 -4.64
C VAL A 171 5.29 11.39 -4.44
N VAL A 172 6.48 12.01 -4.54
CA VAL A 172 6.63 13.48 -4.43
C VAL A 172 5.76 14.20 -5.47
N ARG A 173 5.67 13.67 -6.68
CA ARG A 173 4.78 14.19 -7.72
C ARG A 173 3.32 14.17 -7.30
N GLU A 174 2.84 13.09 -6.68
CA GLU A 174 1.46 13.01 -6.18
C GLU A 174 1.18 14.09 -5.12
N PHE A 175 2.12 14.34 -4.20
CA PHE A 175 1.99 15.43 -3.22
C PHE A 175 1.95 16.83 -3.87
N LEU A 176 2.79 17.08 -4.88
CA LEU A 176 2.82 18.36 -5.58
C LEU A 176 1.60 18.58 -6.48
N ALA A 177 0.97 17.51 -6.95
CA ALA A 177 -0.26 17.55 -7.74
C ALA A 177 -1.50 17.91 -6.91
N LEU A 178 -1.41 17.88 -5.58
CA LEU A 178 -2.55 18.20 -4.71
C LEU A 178 -3.02 19.66 -4.86
N PRO A 179 -4.31 19.92 -4.54
CA PRO A 179 -4.83 21.27 -4.38
C PRO A 179 -3.98 22.10 -3.41
N LEU A 180 -3.92 23.42 -3.62
CA LEU A 180 -3.01 24.32 -2.89
C LEU A 180 -3.09 24.18 -1.37
N HIS A 181 -4.28 24.00 -0.80
CA HIS A 181 -4.51 23.88 0.65
C HIS A 181 -4.01 22.56 1.25
N ARG A 182 -3.75 21.52 0.44
CA ARG A 182 -3.17 20.22 0.88
C ARG A 182 -1.73 20.04 0.41
N ARG A 183 -1.17 20.99 -0.34
CA ARG A 183 0.19 20.86 -0.86
C ARG A 183 1.23 21.07 0.25
N PRO A 184 2.40 20.39 0.18
CA PRO A 184 3.53 20.72 1.04
C PRO A 184 3.89 22.21 1.02
N LEU A 185 4.27 22.72 2.18
CA LEU A 185 4.65 24.14 2.36
C LEU A 185 5.77 24.56 1.38
N PRO A 186 5.74 25.79 0.83
CA PRO A 186 6.78 26.28 -0.07
C PRO A 186 8.20 26.17 0.51
N GLU A 187 8.39 26.41 1.80
CA GLU A 187 9.69 26.31 2.47
C GLU A 187 10.23 24.87 2.42
N LEU A 188 9.34 23.88 2.56
CA LEU A 188 9.69 22.47 2.48
C LEU A 188 10.00 22.03 1.05
N GLN A 189 9.28 22.58 0.08
CA GLN A 189 9.61 22.41 -1.34
C GLN A 189 10.98 23.02 -1.66
N ALA A 190 11.33 24.16 -1.06
CA ALA A 190 12.64 24.80 -1.23
C ALA A 190 13.77 23.92 -0.71
N LEU A 191 13.60 23.34 0.49
CA LEU A 191 14.56 22.42 1.09
C LEU A 191 14.82 21.19 0.20
N HIS A 192 13.81 20.73 -0.52
CA HIS A 192 13.88 19.56 -1.39
C HIS A 192 13.73 19.91 -2.88
N ALA A 193 14.20 21.09 -3.29
CA ALA A 193 13.94 21.66 -4.62
C ALA A 193 14.35 20.73 -5.76
N ALA A 194 15.53 20.10 -5.66
CA ALA A 194 16.02 19.15 -6.66
C ALA A 194 15.07 17.96 -6.89
N VAL A 195 14.59 17.33 -5.81
CA VAL A 195 13.67 16.18 -5.91
C VAL A 195 12.29 16.62 -6.42
N CYS A 196 11.83 17.81 -6.01
CA CYS A 196 10.60 18.40 -6.53
C CYS A 196 10.72 18.71 -8.03
N GLY A 197 11.88 19.22 -8.47
CA GLY A 197 12.21 19.44 -9.87
C GLY A 197 12.19 18.13 -10.67
N ASP A 198 12.85 17.09 -10.18
CA ASP A 198 12.84 15.75 -10.79
C ASP A 198 11.41 15.20 -10.93
N ALA A 199 10.57 15.39 -9.91
CA ALA A 199 9.17 14.93 -9.89
C ALA A 199 8.31 15.60 -10.97
N LEU A 200 8.57 16.86 -11.24
CA LEU A 200 7.82 17.66 -12.20
C LEU A 200 8.44 17.65 -13.60
N ARG A 201 9.68 17.17 -13.76
CA ARG A 201 10.41 17.11 -15.03
C ARG A 201 9.64 16.33 -16.11
N ALA A 202 8.89 15.29 -15.74
CA ALA A 202 8.04 14.57 -16.68
C ALA A 202 6.99 15.45 -17.39
N TRP A 203 6.60 16.58 -16.78
CA TRP A 203 5.62 17.52 -17.33
C TRP A 203 6.27 18.70 -18.07
N THR A 204 7.60 18.73 -18.20
CA THR A 204 8.28 19.83 -18.90
C THR A 204 8.53 19.55 -20.38
N HIS A 205 8.26 18.34 -20.87
CA HIS A 205 8.60 17.90 -22.24
C HIS A 205 7.70 18.46 -23.34
N THR A 206 6.46 18.85 -23.03
CA THR A 206 5.54 19.42 -24.01
C THR A 206 4.99 20.76 -23.51
N VAL A 207 4.73 21.70 -24.44
CA VAL A 207 4.12 22.99 -24.07
C VAL A 207 2.74 22.79 -23.44
N HIS A 208 2.00 21.78 -23.89
CA HIS A 208 0.70 21.44 -23.34
C HIS A 208 0.81 20.98 -21.87
N ASP A 209 1.68 20.03 -21.56
CA ASP A 209 1.88 19.55 -20.20
C ASP A 209 2.44 20.66 -19.29
N CYS A 210 3.37 21.47 -19.81
CA CYS A 210 3.90 22.63 -19.09
C CYS A 210 2.79 23.60 -18.67
N ARG A 211 1.75 23.76 -19.50
CA ARG A 211 0.68 24.72 -19.25
C ARG A 211 -0.43 24.16 -18.38
N HIS A 212 -0.74 22.88 -18.53
CA HIS A 212 -1.95 22.28 -17.95
C HIS A 212 -1.68 21.29 -16.81
N LYS A 213 -0.50 20.68 -16.74
CA LYS A 213 -0.15 19.70 -15.69
C LYS A 213 0.72 20.29 -14.60
N LEU A 214 1.60 21.24 -14.92
CA LEU A 214 2.47 21.85 -13.91
C LEU A 214 1.68 22.73 -12.94
N PRO A 215 1.78 22.49 -11.61
CA PRO A 215 1.04 23.24 -10.60
C PRO A 215 1.77 24.54 -10.25
N TRP A 216 2.03 25.41 -11.23
CA TRP A 216 2.84 26.63 -11.06
C TRP A 216 2.46 27.48 -9.85
N ASN A 217 1.16 27.62 -9.58
CA ASN A 217 0.67 28.34 -8.43
C ASN A 217 0.96 27.55 -7.15
N GLY A 218 1.77 28.10 -6.25
CA GLY A 218 2.12 27.46 -4.98
C GLY A 218 3.38 26.59 -5.04
N LEU A 219 4.16 26.66 -6.12
CA LEU A 219 5.53 26.17 -6.12
C LEU A 219 6.49 27.24 -5.60
N HIS A 220 7.47 26.82 -4.81
CA HIS A 220 8.52 27.72 -4.36
C HIS A 220 9.46 28.12 -5.52
N PRO A 221 9.98 29.37 -5.59
CA PRO A 221 10.88 29.83 -6.66
C PRO A 221 12.09 28.92 -6.92
N ALA A 222 12.60 28.25 -5.89
CA ALA A 222 13.67 27.26 -6.03
C ALA A 222 13.28 26.10 -6.97
N VAL A 223 12.05 25.59 -6.87
CA VAL A 223 11.54 24.54 -7.76
C VAL A 223 11.36 25.08 -9.19
N HIS A 224 10.91 26.33 -9.33
CA HIS A 224 10.87 26.98 -10.65
C HIS A 224 12.25 27.04 -11.29
N HIS A 225 13.29 27.33 -10.51
CA HIS A 225 14.67 27.37 -11.00
C HIS A 225 15.12 26.01 -11.55
N GLU A 226 14.84 24.93 -10.83
CA GLU A 226 15.14 23.56 -11.28
C GLU A 226 14.47 23.22 -12.63
N LEU A 227 13.23 23.66 -12.83
CA LEU A 227 12.47 23.41 -14.06
C LEU A 227 12.77 24.39 -15.20
N ALA A 228 13.37 25.55 -14.89
CA ALA A 228 13.50 26.66 -15.83
C ALA A 228 14.30 26.29 -17.08
N ARG A 229 15.31 25.42 -16.95
CA ARG A 229 16.10 24.96 -18.10
C ARG A 229 15.24 24.14 -19.07
N ASP A 230 14.50 23.17 -18.57
CA ASP A 230 13.72 22.25 -19.40
C ASP A 230 12.54 22.96 -20.05
N VAL A 231 11.80 23.76 -19.28
CA VAL A 231 10.66 24.51 -19.81
C VAL A 231 11.09 25.50 -20.89
N ARG A 232 12.21 26.21 -20.70
CA ARG A 232 12.77 27.07 -21.75
C ARG A 232 13.15 26.27 -23.00
N ALA A 233 13.81 25.13 -22.84
CA ALA A 233 14.18 24.28 -23.97
C ALA A 233 12.94 23.84 -24.78
N THR A 234 11.86 23.43 -24.11
CA THR A 234 10.59 23.03 -24.73
C THR A 234 9.92 24.19 -25.45
N LEU A 235 9.85 25.37 -24.83
CA LEU A 235 9.30 26.57 -25.48
C LEU A 235 10.12 27.00 -26.70
N HIS A 236 11.45 26.95 -26.62
CA HIS A 236 12.33 27.24 -27.75
C HIS A 236 12.16 26.24 -28.89
N ALA A 237 12.04 24.94 -28.58
CA ALA A 237 11.80 23.90 -29.58
C ALA A 237 10.46 24.12 -30.29
N ALA A 238 9.37 24.37 -29.54
CA ALA A 238 8.06 24.66 -30.10
C ALA A 238 8.07 25.93 -30.98
N ARG A 239 8.74 27.00 -30.52
CA ARG A 239 8.88 28.23 -31.31
C ARG A 239 9.63 27.99 -32.63
N ARG A 240 10.74 27.25 -32.60
CA ARG A 240 11.49 26.88 -33.81
C ARG A 240 10.63 26.08 -34.78
N TRP A 241 9.86 25.12 -34.27
CA TRP A 241 8.94 24.33 -35.09
C TRP A 241 7.87 25.19 -35.77
N CYS A 242 7.21 26.09 -35.03
CA CYS A 242 6.21 27.00 -35.60
C CYS A 242 6.78 27.90 -36.69
N VAL A 243 8.00 28.43 -36.51
CA VAL A 243 8.68 29.26 -37.53
C VAL A 243 9.00 28.43 -38.78
N ALA A 244 9.52 27.21 -38.62
CA ALA A 244 9.82 26.32 -39.73
C ALA A 244 8.54 25.90 -40.49
N TYR A 245 7.46 25.60 -39.77
CA TYR A 245 6.17 25.25 -40.36
C TYR A 245 5.59 26.39 -41.20
N LYS A 246 5.56 27.62 -40.66
CA LYS A 246 5.08 28.80 -41.40
C LYS A 246 5.87 29.06 -42.68
N ARG A 247 7.18 28.81 -42.68
CA ARG A 247 8.03 28.97 -43.88
C ARG A 247 7.74 27.93 -44.96
N ARG A 248 7.38 26.70 -44.57
CA ARG A 248 7.04 25.61 -45.51
C ARG A 248 5.65 25.74 -46.12
N GLY A 249 4.70 26.33 -45.41
CA GLY A 249 3.35 26.58 -45.93
C GLY A 249 3.21 27.88 -46.74
N ALA A 250 4.28 28.69 -46.82
CA ALA A 250 4.33 29.92 -47.61
C ALA A 250 5.15 29.77 -48.91
N ALA A 251 5.64 28.56 -49.19
CA ALA A 251 6.34 28.16 -50.42
C ALA A 251 5.46 27.16 -51.19
#